data_AF-A0A962Q0H3-F1
#
_entry.id   AF-A0A962Q0H3-F1
#
_cell.length_a   1.000
_cell.length_b   1.000
_cell.length_c   1.000
_cell.angle_alpha   90.00
_cell.angle_beta   90.00
_cell.angle_gamma   90.00
#
_symmetry.space_group_name_H-M   'P 1'
#
loop_
_entity.id
_entity.type
_entity.pdbx_description
1 polymer ?
#
loop_
_entity_poly.entity_id
_entity_poly.type
_entity_poly.pdbx_seq_one_letter_code
_entity_poly.pdbx_strand_id
1 'polypeptide(L)'
;MKKILLAVALLGLGITTELVTTTNVYAQTDGMQRRGERRDNRQDARTEKRECKADEEDSRSECRQQKRDTKQQGRGPDDDNGRDSDAESEQK
;
A
#
# COMPACT_ATOMS: atom_id res chain seq x y z
N MET A 1 -69.10 8.65 2.57
CA MET A 1 -68.41 7.61 3.36
C MET A 1 -67.39 6.80 2.56
N LYS A 2 -67.73 6.26 1.37
CA LYS A 2 -66.76 5.52 0.51
C LYS A 2 -65.55 6.34 0.05
N LYS A 3 -65.74 7.65 -0.22
CA LYS A 3 -64.66 8.57 -0.61
C LYS A 3 -63.72 8.96 0.56
N ILE A 4 -64.20 8.90 1.80
CA ILE A 4 -63.41 9.18 3.01
C ILE A 4 -62.57 7.94 3.36
N LEU A 5 -63.12 6.73 3.17
CA LEU A 5 -62.38 5.47 3.32
C LEU A 5 -61.22 5.34 2.33
N LEU A 6 -61.36 5.84 1.09
CA LEU A 6 -60.26 5.86 0.11
C LEU A 6 -59.15 6.87 0.44
N ALA A 7 -59.48 8.00 1.08
CA ALA A 7 -58.49 8.99 1.49
C ALA A 7 -57.63 8.52 2.68
N VAL A 8 -58.20 7.73 3.59
CA VAL A 8 -57.47 7.17 4.75
C VAL A 8 -56.58 6.00 4.34
N ALA A 9 -56.97 5.20 3.34
CA ALA A 9 -56.16 4.09 2.83
C ALA A 9 -54.86 4.55 2.12
N LEU A 10 -54.83 5.77 1.57
CA LEU A 10 -53.66 6.32 0.87
C LEU A 10 -52.66 7.04 1.80
N LEU A 11 -53.05 7.36 3.03
CA LEU A 11 -52.18 8.03 4.02
C LEU A 11 -51.40 7.07 4.93
N GLY A 12 -51.68 5.76 4.86
CA GLY A 12 -51.05 4.74 5.69
C GLY A 12 -49.72 4.16 5.17
N LEU A 13 -49.27 4.56 3.98
CA LEU A 13 -47.96 4.17 3.45
C LEU A 13 -46.95 5.29 3.74
N GLY A 14 -46.63 5.44 5.02
CA GLY A 14 -45.42 6.15 5.45
C GLY A 14 -44.22 5.38 4.92
N ILE A 15 -43.69 5.79 3.76
CA ILE A 15 -42.41 5.33 3.26
C ILE A 15 -41.37 5.91 4.23
N THR A 16 -40.95 5.11 5.20
CA THR A 16 -39.75 5.42 5.98
C THR A 16 -38.57 5.24 5.03
N THR A 17 -38.17 6.33 4.37
CA THR A 17 -36.87 6.41 3.71
C THR A 17 -35.81 6.44 4.80
N GLU A 18 -35.41 5.25 5.24
CA GLU A 18 -34.19 5.08 6.03
C GLU A 18 -33.01 5.51 5.16
N LEU A 19 -32.49 6.69 5.48
CA LEU A 19 -31.25 7.18 4.91
C LEU A 19 -30.12 6.33 5.50
N VAL A 20 -29.80 5.22 4.83
CA VAL A 20 -28.63 4.40 5.18
C VAL A 20 -27.39 5.21 4.81
N THR A 21 -26.89 5.99 5.77
CA THR A 21 -25.58 6.62 5.65
C THR A 21 -24.54 5.51 5.78
N THR A 22 -24.05 5.03 4.64
CA THR A 22 -22.90 4.13 4.60
C THR A 22 -21.68 4.93 5.03
N THR A 23 -21.33 4.86 6.31
CA THR A 23 -20.02 5.33 6.77
C THR A 23 -18.99 4.40 6.15
N ASN A 24 -18.30 4.88 5.11
CA ASN A 24 -17.18 4.16 4.52
C ASN A 24 -16.11 3.95 5.60
N VAL A 25 -16.00 2.72 6.11
CA VAL A 25 -14.93 2.32 7.02
C VAL A 25 -13.68 2.10 6.18
N TYR A 26 -12.88 3.15 6.01
CA TYR A 26 -11.53 3.00 5.48
C TYR A 26 -10.65 2.36 6.55
N ALA A 27 -10.60 1.03 6.57
CA ALA A 27 -9.58 0.27 7.31
C ALA A 27 -8.24 0.30 6.55
N GLN A 28 -7.83 1.44 6.03
CA GLN A 28 -6.50 1.60 5.44
C GLN A 28 -5.50 1.75 6.59
N THR A 29 -5.12 0.61 7.15
CA THR A 29 -4.08 0.56 8.19
C THR A 29 -2.72 0.89 7.57
N ASP A 30 -1.79 1.44 8.35
CA ASP A 30 -0.38 1.59 7.98
C ASP A 30 0.23 0.29 7.41
N GLY A 31 -0.27 -0.87 7.88
CA GLY A 31 0.13 -2.18 7.36
C GLY A 31 -0.23 -2.41 5.89
N MET A 32 -1.28 -1.78 5.35
CA MET A 32 -1.60 -1.84 3.91
C MET A 32 -0.60 -1.01 3.11
N GLN A 33 -0.27 0.19 3.59
CA GLN A 33 0.73 1.06 2.97
C GLN A 33 2.11 0.37 2.90
N ARG A 34 2.62 -0.16 4.02
CA ARG A 34 3.89 -0.91 4.06
C ARG A 34 3.93 -2.12 3.11
N ARG A 35 2.78 -2.79 2.93
CA ARG A 35 2.64 -3.91 1.97
C ARG A 35 2.63 -3.41 0.52
N GLY A 36 2.04 -2.25 0.27
CA GLY A 36 2.08 -1.53 -1.01
C GLY A 36 3.51 -1.19 -1.40
N GLU A 37 4.22 -0.45 -0.54
CA GLU A 37 5.62 -0.05 -0.75
C GLU A 37 6.53 -1.27 -1.04
N ARG A 38 6.36 -2.38 -0.30
CA ARG A 38 7.09 -3.63 -0.58
C ARG A 38 6.73 -4.27 -1.92
N ARG A 39 5.50 -4.12 -2.39
CA ARG A 39 5.09 -4.63 -3.72
C ARG A 39 5.70 -3.76 -4.80
N ASP A 40 5.66 -2.45 -4.64
CA ASP A 40 6.17 -1.49 -5.62
C ASP A 40 7.69 -1.65 -5.78
N ASN A 41 8.46 -1.65 -4.69
CA ASN A 41 9.90 -1.94 -4.72
C ASN A 41 10.22 -3.29 -5.41
N ARG A 42 9.39 -4.34 -5.22
CA ARG A 42 9.58 -5.61 -5.95
C ARG A 42 9.27 -5.51 -7.44
N GLN A 43 8.32 -4.66 -7.83
CA GLN A 43 8.01 -4.41 -9.24
C GLN A 43 9.15 -3.63 -9.89
N ASP A 44 9.62 -2.56 -9.28
CA ASP A 44 10.71 -1.73 -9.79
C ASP A 44 11.98 -2.56 -10.02
N ALA A 45 12.37 -3.36 -9.02
CA ALA A 45 13.52 -4.26 -9.16
C ALA A 45 13.34 -5.37 -10.22
N ARG A 46 12.11 -5.67 -10.66
CA ARG A 46 11.86 -6.58 -11.79
C ARG A 46 11.90 -5.82 -13.11
N THR A 47 11.45 -4.58 -13.13
CA THR A 47 11.48 -3.68 -14.30
C THR A 47 12.93 -3.34 -14.66
N GLU A 48 13.74 -2.85 -13.72
CA GLU A 48 15.16 -2.57 -13.97
C GLU A 48 15.91 -3.80 -14.48
N LYS A 49 15.63 -4.98 -13.91
CA LYS A 49 16.24 -6.22 -14.41
C LYS A 49 15.87 -6.54 -15.86
N ARG A 50 14.67 -6.19 -16.31
CA ARG A 50 14.24 -6.40 -17.70
C ARG A 50 14.94 -5.39 -18.60
N GLU A 51 15.07 -4.15 -18.16
CA GLU A 51 15.78 -3.07 -18.86
C GLU A 51 17.26 -3.43 -19.04
N CYS A 52 17.98 -3.77 -17.96
CA CYS A 52 19.36 -4.24 -18.02
C CYS A 52 19.56 -5.44 -18.95
N LYS A 53 18.60 -6.38 -18.96
CA LYS A 53 18.66 -7.52 -19.89
C LYS A 53 18.42 -7.14 -21.35
N ALA A 54 17.67 -6.06 -21.59
CA ALA A 54 17.38 -5.57 -22.91
C ALA A 54 18.54 -4.77 -23.49
N ASP A 55 19.38 -4.19 -22.63
CA ASP A 55 20.54 -3.38 -23.04
C ASP A 55 21.68 -4.18 -23.70
N GLU A 56 21.65 -5.52 -23.72
CA GLU A 56 22.64 -6.48 -24.32
C GLU A 56 24.11 -6.34 -23.85
N GLU A 57 24.52 -5.16 -23.39
CA GLU A 57 25.84 -4.81 -22.87
C GLU A 57 26.10 -5.40 -21.47
N ASP A 58 25.04 -5.58 -20.68
CA ASP A 58 25.14 -6.09 -19.31
C ASP A 58 25.09 -7.62 -19.23
N SER A 59 25.98 -8.20 -18.43
CA SER A 59 25.97 -9.62 -18.13
C SER A 59 24.76 -10.01 -17.26
N ARG A 60 24.37 -11.29 -17.36
CA ARG A 60 23.29 -11.84 -16.49
C ARG A 60 23.59 -11.71 -14.99
N SER A 61 24.87 -11.67 -14.61
CA SER A 61 25.34 -11.40 -13.26
C SER A 61 25.06 -9.96 -12.83
N GLU A 62 25.40 -9.00 -13.67
CA GLU A 62 25.15 -7.56 -13.42
C GLU A 62 23.66 -7.29 -13.26
N CYS A 63 22.81 -7.78 -14.17
CA CYS A 63 21.36 -7.61 -14.02
C CYS A 63 20.75 -8.34 -12.81
N ARG A 64 21.47 -9.33 -12.23
CA ARG A 64 21.08 -9.93 -10.94
C ARG A 64 21.52 -9.08 -9.77
N GLN A 65 22.69 -8.45 -9.87
CA GLN A 65 23.26 -7.59 -8.84
C GLN A 65 22.49 -6.28 -8.75
N GLN A 66 22.28 -5.59 -9.87
CA GLN A 66 21.49 -4.36 -9.94
C GLN A 66 20.11 -4.55 -9.30
N LYS A 67 19.40 -5.63 -9.67
CA LYS A 67 18.13 -6.01 -9.02
C LYS A 67 18.22 -6.20 -7.48
N ARG A 68 19.33 -6.71 -6.97
CA ARG A 68 19.53 -6.81 -5.51
C ARG A 68 19.70 -5.42 -4.93
N ASP A 69 20.48 -4.56 -5.58
CA ASP A 69 20.77 -3.21 -5.13
C ASP A 69 19.50 -2.35 -5.11
N THR A 70 18.66 -2.38 -6.15
CA THR A 70 17.33 -1.73 -6.17
C THR A 70 16.49 -2.13 -4.96
N LYS A 71 16.48 -3.43 -4.66
CA LYS A 71 15.70 -3.96 -3.53
C LYS A 71 16.21 -3.47 -2.19
N GLN A 72 17.52 -3.26 -2.05
CA GLN A 72 18.11 -2.77 -0.81
C GLN A 72 17.88 -1.27 -0.66
N GLN A 73 18.01 -0.49 -1.73
CA GLN A 73 17.70 0.94 -1.73
C GLN A 73 16.25 1.20 -1.28
N GLY A 74 15.30 0.40 -1.76
CA GLY A 74 13.90 0.52 -1.35
C GLY A 74 13.58 -0.04 0.05
N ARG A 75 14.56 -0.38 0.90
CA ARG A 75 14.34 -0.72 2.32
C ARG A 75 14.50 0.47 3.26
N GLY A 76 15.06 1.59 2.79
CA GLY A 76 15.37 2.76 3.62
C GLY A 76 16.73 2.67 4.32
N PRO A 77 17.22 3.77 4.90
CA PRO A 77 18.58 3.90 5.46
C PRO A 77 18.84 3.16 6.78
N ASP A 78 17.90 2.37 7.29
CA ASP A 78 17.96 1.83 8.66
C ASP A 78 18.89 0.61 8.87
N ASP A 79 19.59 0.13 7.83
CA ASP A 79 20.44 -1.06 7.90
C ASP A 79 21.97 -0.79 7.92
N ASP A 80 22.43 0.48 7.89
CA ASP A 80 23.88 0.80 7.86
C ASP A 80 24.42 1.54 9.09
N ASN A 81 23.57 2.07 9.97
CA ASN A 81 24.00 3.00 11.03
C ASN A 81 24.02 2.36 12.43
N GLY A 82 24.84 1.33 12.62
CA GLY A 82 24.88 0.63 13.91
C GLY A 82 26.12 -0.22 14.22
N ARG A 83 27.25 -0.03 13.52
CA ARG A 83 28.45 -0.86 13.76
C ARG A 83 29.74 -0.11 14.10
N ASP A 84 29.72 1.22 14.19
CA ASP A 84 30.95 2.01 14.38
C ASP A 84 31.04 2.78 15.72
N SER A 85 30.12 2.59 16.67
CA SER A 85 30.09 3.41 17.91
C SER A 85 30.82 2.82 19.13
N ASP A 86 31.29 1.57 19.09
CA ASP A 86 31.81 0.88 20.30
C ASP A 86 33.35 0.88 20.43
N ALA A 87 34.09 1.63 19.60
CA ALA A 87 35.56 1.60 19.61
C ALA A 87 36.25 2.70 20.45
N GLU A 88 35.53 3.64 21.07
CA GLU A 88 36.12 4.77 21.83
C GLU A 88 35.63 4.85 23.28
N SER A 89 35.86 3.82 24.11
CA SER A 89 35.78 4.01 25.57
C SER A 89 36.85 3.32 26.41
N GLU A 90 37.83 2.62 25.81
CA GLU A 90 39.05 2.22 26.52
C GLU A 90 40.07 3.38 26.52
N GLN A 91 39.81 4.43 27.29
CA GLN A 91 40.83 5.30 27.89
C GLN A 91 40.19 6.37 28.79
N LYS A 92 39.84 5.98 30.01
CA LYS A 92 39.93 6.87 31.16
C LYS A 92 40.17 6.10 32.45
#